data_AF-A0A2N2MR91-F1
#
_entry.id   AF-A0A2N2MR91-F1
#
_cell.length_a   1.000
_cell.length_b   1.000
_cell.length_c   1.000
_cell.angle_alpha   90.00
_cell.angle_beta   90.00
_cell.angle_gamma   90.00
#
_symmetry.space_group_name_H-M   'P 1'
#
loop_
_entity.id
_entity.type
_entity.pdbx_description
1 polymer ?
#
loop_
_entity_poly.entity_id
_entity_poly.type
_entity_poly.pdbx_seq_one_letter_code
_entity_poly.pdbx_strand_id
1 'polypeptide(L)'
;IYPVNLSGGEIEGIPAFRSILDIDDTIDMVCITLPAELVYDSIVSCAEKKVKYAVIITSGFSEIGNFAEEKKSPTMPAPRGCGF
;
A
#
# COMPACT_ATOMS: atom_id res chain seq x y z
N ILE A 1 12.25 8.15 -5.79
CA ILE A 1 11.87 6.99 -4.95
C ILE A 1 11.60 7.56 -3.57
N TYR A 2 10.44 7.29 -2.99
CA TYR A 2 10.02 7.83 -1.70
C TYR A 2 9.84 6.69 -0.71
N PRO A 3 10.72 6.53 0.29
CA PRO A 3 10.50 5.57 1.35
C PRO A 3 9.30 6.02 2.20
N VAL A 4 8.42 5.08 2.53
CA VAL A 4 7.27 5.32 3.42
C VAL A 4 7.35 4.32 4.56
N ASN A 5 7.39 4.83 5.79
CA ASN A 5 7.47 4.03 7.01
C ASN A 5 6.66 4.73 8.10
N LEU A 6 5.75 4.02 8.76
CA LEU A 6 4.91 4.56 9.85
C LEU A 6 5.75 5.18 10.99
N SER A 7 6.92 4.63 11.27
CA SER A 7 7.85 5.18 12.27
C SER A 7 8.60 6.42 11.77
N GLY A 8 8.57 6.69 10.45
CA GLY A 8 9.42 7.67 9.77
C GLY A 8 10.88 7.23 9.79
N GLY A 9 11.78 8.21 9.83
CA GLY A 9 13.23 8.00 9.92
C GLY A 9 13.93 8.14 8.58
N GLU A 10 14.97 7.35 8.38
CA GLU A 10 15.81 7.37 7.18
C GLU A 10 16.04 5.93 6.71
N ILE A 11 15.95 5.69 5.41
CA ILE A 11 16.18 4.40 4.77
C ILE A 11 17.21 4.63 3.67
N GLU A 12 18.38 3.99 3.77
CA GLU A 12 19.47 4.11 2.80
C GLU A 12 19.87 5.57 2.50
N GLY A 13 19.92 6.44 3.52
CA GLY A 13 20.25 7.86 3.35
C GLY A 13 19.08 8.73 2.87
N ILE A 14 17.87 8.17 2.70
CA ILE A 14 16.69 8.88 2.19
C ILE A 14 15.68 9.06 3.33
N PRO A 15 15.25 10.30 3.63
CA PRO A 15 14.18 10.55 4.60
C PRO A 15 12.89 9.82 4.24
N ALA A 16 12.33 9.12 5.21
CA ALA A 16 11.09 8.36 5.05
C ALA A 16 9.88 9.21 5.46
N PHE A 17 8.86 9.22 4.59
CA PHE A 17 7.56 9.80 4.89
C PHE A 17 6.77 8.87 5.81
N ARG A 18 5.91 9.43 6.66
CA ARG A 18 5.02 8.61 7.50
C ARG A 18 3.81 8.10 6.74
N SER A 19 3.33 8.86 5.77
CA SER A 19 2.25 8.49 4.87
C SER A 19 2.62 8.80 3.42
N ILE A 20 2.10 8.00 2.49
CA ILE A 20 2.16 8.31 1.05
C ILE A 20 1.42 9.61 0.70
N LEU A 21 0.45 10.00 1.53
CA LEU A 21 -0.32 11.22 1.33
C LEU A 21 0.55 12.48 1.51
N ASP A 22 1.60 12.40 2.34
CA ASP A 22 2.53 13.48 2.66
C ASP A 22 3.51 13.81 1.52
N ILE A 23 3.55 12.99 0.46
CA ILE A 23 4.44 13.20 -0.68
C ILE A 23 3.77 14.13 -1.68
N ASP A 24 4.27 15.35 -1.92
CA ASP A 24 3.61 16.29 -2.84
C ASP A 24 3.60 15.83 -4.31
N ASP A 25 4.51 14.96 -4.70
CA ASP A 25 4.64 14.46 -6.07
C ASP A 25 3.56 13.43 -6.45
N THR A 26 3.32 13.31 -7.76
CA THR A 26 2.49 12.26 -8.32
C THR A 26 3.20 10.91 -8.26
N ILE A 27 2.50 9.87 -7.80
CA ILE A 27 3.07 8.53 -7.64
C ILE A 27 2.42 7.57 -8.64
N ASP A 28 3.21 7.07 -9.60
CA ASP A 28 2.71 6.09 -10.58
C ASP A 28 2.65 4.66 -10.01
N MET A 29 3.60 4.31 -9.14
CA MET A 29 3.75 2.93 -8.66
C MET A 29 4.17 2.89 -7.19
N VAL A 30 3.63 1.92 -6.45
CA VAL A 30 4.03 1.60 -5.08
C VAL A 30 4.42 0.14 -4.93
N CYS A 31 5.36 -0.11 -4.03
CA CYS A 31 5.75 -1.44 -3.58
C CYS A 31 5.44 -1.57 -2.09
N ILE A 32 4.55 -2.50 -1.74
CA ILE A 32 4.06 -2.68 -0.37
C ILE A 32 4.71 -3.93 0.23
N THR A 33 5.45 -3.71 1.32
CA THR A 33 6.18 -4.74 2.08
C THR A 33 5.82 -4.68 3.57
N LEU A 34 4.55 -4.42 3.87
CA LEU A 34 4.03 -4.30 5.23
C LEU A 34 3.46 -5.62 5.73
N PRO A 35 3.31 -5.85 7.05
CA PRO A 35 2.49 -6.95 7.57
C PRO A 35 1.09 -6.97 6.95
N ALA A 36 0.53 -8.16 6.73
CA ALA A 36 -0.73 -8.35 6.00
C ALA A 36 -1.88 -7.48 6.55
N GLU A 37 -1.99 -7.35 7.87
CA GLU A 37 -3.01 -6.54 8.56
C GLU A 37 -2.96 -5.04 8.21
N LEU A 38 -1.81 -4.53 7.75
CA LEU A 38 -1.61 -3.12 7.40
C LEU A 38 -1.73 -2.85 5.89
N VAL A 39 -1.82 -3.89 5.07
CA VAL A 39 -1.81 -3.74 3.61
C VAL A 39 -3.10 -3.07 3.13
N TYR A 40 -4.26 -3.41 3.69
CA TYR A 40 -5.53 -2.82 3.28
C TYR A 40 -5.55 -1.30 3.46
N ASP A 41 -5.22 -0.82 4.66
CA ASP A 41 -5.20 0.61 4.96
C ASP A 41 -4.20 1.35 4.07
N SER A 42 -3.06 0.73 3.79
CA SER A 42 -2.06 1.29 2.88
C SER A 42 -2.57 1.42 1.44
N ILE A 43 -3.36 0.46 0.97
CA ILE A 43 -3.98 0.50 -0.36
C ILE A 43 -5.06 1.57 -0.42
N VAL A 44 -5.84 1.76 0.64
CA VAL A 44 -6.80 2.87 0.73
C VAL A 44 -6.08 4.21 0.59
N SER A 45 -4.96 4.42 1.30
CA SER A 45 -4.15 5.64 1.14
C SER A 45 -3.56 5.77 -0.27
N CYS A 46 -3.14 4.67 -0.90
CA CYS A 46 -2.65 4.69 -2.29
C CYS A 46 -3.76 5.07 -3.27
N ALA A 47 -4.98 4.58 -3.07
CA ALA A 47 -6.14 4.92 -3.89
C ALA A 47 -6.52 6.39 -3.74
N GLU A 48 -6.48 6.94 -2.52
CA GLU A 48 -6.68 8.37 -2.26
C GLU A 48 -5.62 9.23 -2.95
N LYS A 49 -4.36 8.78 -2.95
CA LYS A 49 -3.25 9.42 -3.68
C LYS A 49 -3.33 9.21 -5.20
N LYS A 50 -4.30 8.43 -5.69
CA LYS A 50 -4.49 8.08 -7.11
C LYS A 50 -3.27 7.38 -7.72
N VAL A 51 -2.65 6.51 -6.94
CA VAL A 51 -1.59 5.63 -7.44
C VAL A 51 -2.17 4.68 -8.49
N LYS A 52 -1.46 4.55 -9.61
CA LYS A 52 -1.90 3.71 -10.74
C LYS A 52 -1.62 2.23 -10.51
N TYR A 53 -0.46 1.90 -9.95
CA TYR A 53 -0.02 0.52 -9.78
C TYR A 53 0.46 0.23 -8.36
N ALA A 54 0.02 -0.89 -7.78
CA ALA A 54 0.50 -1.38 -6.50
C ALA A 54 1.02 -2.81 -6.65
N VAL A 55 2.26 -3.05 -6.23
CA VAL A 55 2.87 -4.37 -6.11
C VAL A 55 2.94 -4.73 -4.63
N ILE A 56 2.24 -5.80 -4.25
CA ILE A 56 2.22 -6.30 -2.89
C ILE A 56 3.17 -7.49 -2.83
N ILE A 57 4.24 -7.37 -2.06
CA ILE A 57 5.21 -8.46 -1.85
C ILE A 57 4.82 -9.30 -0.62
N THR A 58 4.07 -8.69 0.30
CA THR A 58 3.63 -9.31 1.55
C THR A 58 2.99 -10.68 1.36
N SER A 59 3.53 -11.68 2.06
CA SER A 59 2.92 -13.01 2.24
C SER A 59 1.96 -13.02 3.43
N GLY A 60 1.10 -14.03 3.53
CA GLY A 60 0.18 -14.19 4.68
C GLY A 60 -1.28 -13.80 4.43
N PHE A 61 -1.69 -13.73 3.16
CA PHE A 61 -3.10 -13.60 2.76
C PHE A 61 -3.79 -14.98 2.73
N SER A 62 -4.67 -15.24 1.75
CA SER A 62 -5.42 -16.49 1.58
C SER A 62 -4.55 -17.76 1.53
N GLU A 63 -3.26 -17.63 1.21
CA GLU A 63 -2.30 -18.73 1.16
C GLU A 63 -2.11 -19.44 2.52
N ILE A 64 -2.41 -18.76 3.65
CA ILE A 64 -2.32 -19.34 5.00
C ILE A 64 -3.69 -19.52 5.69
N GLY A 65 -4.80 -19.41 4.96
CA GLY A 65 -6.16 -19.63 5.51
C GLY A 65 -6.72 -18.46 6.34
N ASN A 66 -6.17 -17.25 6.18
CA ASN A 66 -6.61 -16.07 6.90
C ASN A 66 -7.83 -15.39 6.23
N PHE A 67 -8.97 -16.07 6.24
CA PHE A 67 -10.21 -15.66 5.53
C PHE A 67 -10.84 -14.34 6.01
N ALA A 68 -10.47 -13.86 7.21
CA ALA A 68 -10.97 -12.59 7.73
C ALA A 68 -10.37 -11.38 6.99
N GLU A 69 -9.08 -11.45 6.65
CA GLU A 69 -8.38 -10.44 5.84
C GLU A 69 -8.81 -10.49 4.37
N GLU A 70 -9.38 -11.62 3.93
CA GLU A 70 -9.89 -11.83 2.57
C GLU A 70 -11.10 -10.93 2.24
N LYS A 71 -11.93 -10.62 3.24
CA LYS A 71 -13.05 -9.66 3.09
C LYS A 71 -12.59 -8.22 2.91
N LYS A 72 -11.33 -7.93 3.27
CA LYS A 72 -10.65 -6.64 3.03
C LYS A 72 -9.58 -6.77 1.94
N SER A 73 -9.53 -7.89 1.22
CA SER A 73 -8.50 -8.08 0.19
C SER A 73 -8.69 -7.08 -0.96
N PRO A 74 -7.62 -6.38 -1.40
CA PRO A 74 -7.64 -5.51 -2.57
C PRO A 74 -7.85 -6.27 -3.89
N THR A 75 -7.82 -7.62 -3.87
CA THR A 75 -8.04 -8.46 -5.05
C THR A 75 -9.51 -8.57 -5.45
N MET A 76 -10.43 -8.06 -4.63
CA MET A 76 -11.83 -7.87 -5.02
C MET A 76 -11.90 -6.66 -5.97
N PRO A 77 -12.61 -6.73 -7.12
CA PRO A 77 -12.65 -5.63 -8.07
C PRO A 77 -13.12 -4.37 -7.35
N ALA A 78 -12.24 -3.36 -7.29
CA ALA A 78 -12.60 -2.03 -6.81
C ALA A 78 -13.91 -1.60 -7.48
N PRO A 79 -14.89 -1.06 -6.73
CA PRO A 79 -16.16 -0.64 -7.31
C PRO A 79 -15.87 0.28 -8.49
N ARG A 80 -16.37 -0.12 -9.68
CA ARG A 80 -16.14 0.52 -10.97
C ARG A 80 -16.09 2.04 -10.82
N GLY A 81 -14.89 2.61 -10.90
CA GLY A 81 -14.64 4.02 -10.62
C GLY A 81 -13.17 4.43 -10.59
N CYS A 82 -12.26 3.54 -10.22
CA CYS A 82 -10.82 3.75 -10.39
C CYS A 82 -10.27 2.79 -11.44
N GLY A 83 -9.94 3.32 -12.62
CA GLY A 83 -9.02 2.63 -13.52
C GLY A 83 -7.63 2.60 -12.90
N PHE A 84 -6.91 1.49 -13.13
CA PHE A 84 -5.45 1.46 -12.97
C PHE A 84 -4.80 2.40 -13.99
#